data_AF-N6VBV2-F1
#
_entry.id   AF-N6VBV2-F1
#
_cell.length_a   1.000
_cell.length_b   1.000
_cell.length_c   1.000
_cell.angle_alpha   90.00
_cell.angle_beta   90.00
_cell.angle_gamma   90.00
#
_symmetry.space_group_name_H-M   'P 1'
#
loop_
_entity.id
_entity.type
_entity.pdbx_description
1 polymer ?
#
loop_
_entity_poly.entity_id
_entity_poly.type
_entity_poly.pdbx_seq_one_letter_code
_entity_poly.pdbx_strand_id
1 'polypeptide(L)'
;MWVMVMRCVFKHHVYLCVVSTALMAGLALTSHTSKAYAQAHNCGSSGVVGTVNNEPIVCDGGVTRILNSRSGDIEINMDTGPGKSAGAAVTVRGSGTNITIGKTLKVTGSKGKPVIKVERGGALTLVKDVDVKGVTIKKEIVVDGSESSVTLKGVLKGFDGGEVKVSNEGMIVFEKGVKGIEGMKVKINDGGGMVRFDESVAFNNGEAGIKITGSKGNASVIGMGKTMTVNGTGVGVMVLVYRWMGRGRLM
;
A
#
# COMPACT_ATOMS: atom_id res chain seq x y z
N MET A 1 -58.31 -59.02 -25.25
CA MET A 1 -57.22 -58.96 -24.26
C MET A 1 -56.64 -57.55 -24.30
N TRP A 2 -56.80 -56.78 -23.23
CA TRP A 2 -56.47 -55.35 -23.17
C TRP A 2 -54.95 -55.16 -23.01
N VAL A 3 -54.33 -54.32 -23.84
CA VAL A 3 -52.93 -53.91 -23.69
C VAL A 3 -52.89 -52.63 -22.86
N MET A 4 -52.42 -52.78 -21.63
CA MET A 4 -52.08 -51.67 -20.74
C MET A 4 -50.58 -51.42 -20.90
N VAL A 5 -50.17 -50.32 -21.54
CA VAL A 5 -48.77 -49.86 -21.50
C VAL A 5 -48.77 -48.38 -21.14
N MET A 6 -48.24 -48.11 -19.94
CA MET A 6 -48.10 -46.81 -19.30
C MET A 6 -47.29 -45.83 -20.13
N ARG A 7 -47.80 -44.61 -20.27
CA ARG A 7 -47.06 -43.44 -20.71
C ARG A 7 -46.07 -43.03 -19.60
N CYS A 8 -44.77 -43.26 -19.79
CA CYS A 8 -43.75 -42.64 -18.96
C CYS A 8 -43.66 -41.15 -19.29
N VAL A 9 -44.38 -40.32 -18.53
CA VAL A 9 -44.16 -38.87 -18.47
C VAL A 9 -42.87 -38.65 -17.67
N PHE A 10 -41.73 -38.72 -18.35
CA PHE A 10 -40.45 -38.38 -17.73
C PHE A 10 -40.43 -36.89 -17.42
N LYS A 11 -40.73 -36.59 -16.15
CA LYS A 11 -40.49 -35.35 -15.41
C LYS A 11 -39.31 -34.56 -15.97
N HIS A 12 -39.60 -33.38 -16.50
CA HIS A 12 -38.65 -32.31 -16.85
C HIS A 12 -37.78 -31.80 -15.67
N HIS A 13 -37.87 -32.42 -14.49
CA HIS A 13 -37.33 -31.90 -13.25
C HIS A 13 -35.98 -32.50 -12.83
N VAL A 14 -35.53 -33.59 -13.47
CA VAL A 14 -34.29 -34.28 -13.07
C VAL A 14 -33.06 -33.75 -13.81
N TYR A 15 -33.22 -33.22 -15.02
CA TYR A 15 -32.10 -32.71 -15.81
C TYR A 15 -31.58 -31.35 -15.32
N LEU A 16 -32.42 -30.55 -14.65
CA LEU A 16 -32.01 -29.23 -14.16
C LEU A 16 -31.05 -29.33 -12.96
N CYS A 17 -31.16 -30.38 -12.12
CA CYS A 17 -30.29 -30.53 -10.95
C CYS A 17 -28.87 -30.98 -11.29
N VAL A 18 -28.68 -31.80 -12.32
CA VAL A 18 -27.34 -32.30 -12.70
C VAL A 18 -26.54 -31.25 -13.46
N VAL A 19 -27.21 -30.38 -14.24
CA VAL A 19 -26.56 -29.29 -14.97
C VAL A 19 -26.13 -28.15 -14.04
N SER A 20 -26.87 -27.89 -12.94
CA SER A 20 -26.53 -26.84 -11.97
C SER A 20 -25.30 -27.16 -11.10
N THR A 21 -25.06 -28.42 -10.74
CA THR A 21 -23.87 -28.81 -9.95
C THR A 21 -22.60 -28.79 -10.78
N ALA A 22 -22.65 -29.16 -12.06
CA ALA A 22 -21.49 -29.09 -12.95
C ALA A 22 -21.09 -27.64 -13.27
N LEU A 23 -22.05 -26.73 -13.44
CA LEU A 23 -21.76 -25.31 -13.70
C LEU A 23 -21.14 -24.61 -12.47
N MET A 24 -21.54 -24.99 -11.25
CA MET A 24 -20.99 -24.42 -10.01
C MET A 24 -19.56 -24.91 -9.70
N ALA A 25 -19.17 -26.11 -10.15
CA ALA A 25 -17.78 -26.56 -10.06
C ALA A 25 -16.87 -25.87 -11.09
N GLY A 26 -17.40 -25.48 -12.26
CA GLY A 26 -16.67 -24.74 -13.29
C GLY A 26 -16.29 -23.31 -12.86
N LEU A 27 -17.13 -22.63 -12.09
CA LEU A 27 -16.84 -21.28 -11.57
C LEU A 27 -15.84 -21.29 -10.41
N ALA A 28 -15.75 -22.40 -9.67
CA ALA A 28 -14.71 -22.59 -8.65
C ALA A 28 -13.32 -22.72 -9.29
N LEU A 29 -13.19 -23.39 -10.44
CA LEU A 29 -11.89 -23.62 -11.08
C LEU A 29 -11.24 -22.33 -11.63
N THR A 30 -12.03 -21.31 -12.00
CA THR A 30 -11.50 -20.00 -12.43
C THR A 30 -11.18 -19.06 -11.26
N SER A 31 -11.53 -19.43 -10.03
CA SER A 31 -11.20 -18.64 -8.82
C SER A 31 -9.99 -19.17 -8.05
N HIS A 32 -9.33 -20.23 -8.52
CA HIS A 32 -8.17 -20.83 -7.85
C HIS A 32 -6.78 -20.35 -8.33
N THR A 33 -6.67 -19.44 -9.29
CA THR A 33 -5.35 -18.90 -9.69
C THR A 33 -4.85 -17.73 -8.82
N SER A 34 -5.62 -17.26 -7.83
CA SER A 34 -5.20 -16.18 -6.93
C SER A 34 -4.77 -16.63 -5.51
N LYS A 35 -4.73 -17.95 -5.25
CA LYS A 35 -4.33 -18.52 -3.94
C LYS A 35 -2.92 -19.13 -3.90
N ALA A 36 -2.04 -18.74 -4.84
CA ALA A 36 -0.64 -19.15 -4.89
C ALA A 36 0.36 -17.97 -4.86
N TYR A 37 0.00 -16.84 -4.23
CA TYR A 37 0.92 -15.73 -3.99
C TYR A 37 1.21 -15.57 -2.49
N ALA A 38 1.67 -16.67 -1.87
CA ALA A 38 2.13 -16.71 -0.48
C ALA A 38 3.55 -17.30 -0.39
N GLN A 39 4.43 -16.93 -1.33
CA GLN A 39 5.83 -16.84 -0.97
C GLN A 39 6.07 -15.38 -0.58
N ALA A 40 6.33 -15.15 0.69
CA ALA A 40 6.93 -13.91 1.18
C ALA A 40 8.33 -13.78 0.53
N HIS A 41 8.35 -13.30 -0.72
CA HIS A 41 9.58 -13.19 -1.50
C HIS A 41 10.49 -12.19 -0.78
N ASN A 42 11.67 -12.66 -0.37
CA ASN A 42 12.69 -11.83 0.25
C ASN A 42 12.25 -11.14 1.57
N CYS A 43 11.39 -11.77 2.39
CA CYS A 43 11.05 -11.30 3.75
C CYS A 43 11.95 -11.90 4.86
N GLY A 44 13.20 -12.25 4.51
CA GLY A 44 14.09 -13.01 5.37
C GLY A 44 13.63 -14.45 5.63
N SER A 45 14.56 -15.35 5.92
CA SER A 45 14.23 -16.71 6.36
C SER A 45 14.42 -16.84 7.86
N SER A 46 13.42 -17.41 8.55
CA SER A 46 13.38 -17.87 9.95
C SER A 46 13.98 -16.98 11.06
N GLY A 47 13.18 -16.71 12.10
CA GLY A 47 13.59 -15.98 13.29
C GLY A 47 13.17 -14.51 13.30
N VAL A 48 13.49 -13.81 14.39
CA VAL A 48 13.13 -12.40 14.60
C VAL A 48 13.95 -11.48 13.69
N VAL A 49 15.18 -11.86 13.34
CA VAL A 49 16.06 -11.10 12.44
C VAL A 49 16.22 -11.85 11.12
N GLY A 50 15.69 -11.29 10.05
CA GLY A 50 15.79 -11.83 8.69
C GLY A 50 16.88 -11.11 7.90
N THR A 51 17.70 -11.86 7.16
CA THR A 51 18.56 -11.28 6.13
C THR A 51 17.80 -11.20 4.81
N VAL A 52 17.82 -10.04 4.17
CA VAL A 52 17.27 -9.85 2.83
C VAL A 52 18.38 -9.74 1.80
N ASN A 53 18.07 -10.16 0.57
CA ASN A 53 18.90 -9.90 -0.60
C ASN A 53 18.58 -8.51 -1.18
N ASN A 54 19.47 -8.03 -2.04
CA ASN A 54 19.38 -6.77 -2.78
C ASN A 54 18.30 -6.79 -3.89
N GLU A 55 17.10 -7.22 -3.53
CA GLU A 55 15.95 -7.46 -4.39
C GLU A 55 14.68 -6.93 -3.71
N PRO A 56 13.56 -6.71 -4.43
CA PRO A 56 12.35 -6.20 -3.82
C PRO A 56 11.85 -7.08 -2.66
N ILE A 57 11.49 -6.44 -1.55
CA ILE A 57 11.08 -7.08 -0.31
C ILE A 57 9.56 -7.20 -0.31
N VAL A 58 9.06 -8.42 -0.11
CA VAL A 58 7.62 -8.71 -0.03
C VAL A 58 7.36 -9.52 1.23
N CYS A 59 6.74 -8.89 2.21
CA CYS A 59 6.39 -9.50 3.49
C CYS A 59 4.88 -9.66 3.59
N ASP A 60 4.44 -10.89 3.87
CA ASP A 60 3.06 -11.23 4.17
C ASP A 60 2.93 -12.32 5.24
N GLY A 61 1.70 -12.57 5.68
CA GLY A 61 1.37 -13.73 6.53
C GLY A 61 1.46 -13.50 8.04
N GLY A 62 1.36 -12.26 8.52
CA GLY A 62 1.29 -11.98 9.96
C GLY A 62 2.63 -12.11 10.69
N VAL A 63 3.74 -11.89 9.98
CA VAL A 63 5.09 -12.06 10.52
C VAL A 63 5.62 -10.78 11.15
N THR A 64 6.26 -10.88 12.31
CA THR A 64 6.98 -9.76 12.94
C THR A 64 8.49 -9.98 12.83
N ARG A 65 9.20 -9.09 12.12
CA ARG A 65 10.63 -9.29 11.80
C ARG A 65 11.42 -7.99 11.67
N ILE A 66 12.71 -8.09 11.97
CA ILE A 66 13.72 -7.08 11.69
C ILE A 66 14.53 -7.54 10.47
N LEU A 67 14.47 -6.79 9.39
CA LEU A 67 15.21 -7.05 8.16
C LEU A 67 16.54 -6.32 8.17
N ASN A 68 17.58 -7.06 7.80
CA ASN A 68 18.95 -6.61 7.75
C ASN A 68 19.64 -7.12 6.47
N SER A 69 20.79 -6.55 6.13
CA SER A 69 21.67 -7.04 5.06
C SER A 69 22.93 -7.64 5.69
N ARG A 70 23.48 -8.69 5.06
CA ARG A 70 24.81 -9.23 5.44
C ARG A 70 25.93 -8.26 5.08
N SER A 71 25.70 -7.38 4.12
CA SER A 71 26.71 -6.46 3.57
C SER A 71 26.13 -5.05 3.51
N GLY A 72 26.46 -4.22 4.50
CA GLY A 72 26.18 -2.78 4.46
C GLY A 72 24.70 -2.40 4.40
N ASP A 73 24.38 -1.49 3.49
CA ASP A 73 23.01 -1.00 3.22
C ASP A 73 22.20 -2.06 2.45
N ILE A 74 20.87 -1.90 2.42
CA ILE A 74 19.99 -2.72 1.59
C ILE A 74 19.78 -1.96 0.28
N GLU A 75 20.23 -2.54 -0.83
CA GLU A 75 20.17 -1.91 -2.14
C GLU A 75 19.17 -2.66 -3.01
N ILE A 76 18.00 -2.07 -3.25
CA ILE A 76 16.94 -2.67 -4.05
C ILE A 76 16.97 -2.10 -5.46
N ASN A 77 17.18 -2.97 -6.43
CA ASN A 77 16.83 -2.69 -7.82
C ASN A 77 15.47 -3.33 -8.14
N MET A 78 14.46 -2.49 -8.35
CA MET A 78 13.09 -2.94 -8.57
C MET A 78 12.85 -3.62 -9.94
N ASP A 79 13.78 -3.49 -10.88
CA ASP A 79 13.69 -4.14 -12.20
C ASP A 79 14.19 -5.59 -12.17
N THR A 80 14.82 -6.00 -11.08
CA THR A 80 15.48 -7.30 -10.93
C THR A 80 14.93 -8.12 -9.76
N GLY A 81 15.20 -9.42 -9.78
CA GLY A 81 14.83 -10.34 -8.70
C GLY A 81 13.38 -10.86 -8.74
N PRO A 82 13.05 -11.82 -7.86
CA PRO A 82 11.74 -12.46 -7.81
C PRO A 82 10.63 -11.52 -7.33
N GLY A 83 10.97 -10.50 -6.55
CA GLY A 83 10.02 -9.52 -6.02
C GLY A 83 9.57 -8.43 -7.02
N LYS A 84 10.12 -8.37 -8.23
CA LYS A 84 9.79 -7.34 -9.24
C LYS A 84 8.30 -7.21 -9.55
N SER A 85 7.56 -8.32 -9.43
CA SER A 85 6.12 -8.38 -9.69
C SER A 85 5.27 -7.78 -8.58
N ALA A 86 5.83 -7.55 -7.38
CA ALA A 86 5.11 -7.03 -6.23
C ALA A 86 4.67 -5.56 -6.39
N GLY A 87 5.28 -4.84 -7.34
CA GLY A 87 4.85 -3.49 -7.68
C GLY A 87 5.42 -2.41 -6.77
N ALA A 88 6.36 -2.71 -5.86
CA ALA A 88 7.11 -1.74 -5.07
C ALA A 88 8.47 -2.31 -4.63
N ALA A 89 9.39 -1.44 -4.16
CA ALA A 89 10.66 -1.90 -3.58
C ALA A 89 10.43 -2.63 -2.26
N VAL A 90 9.51 -2.12 -1.44
CA VAL A 90 9.07 -2.76 -0.21
C VAL A 90 7.55 -2.86 -0.22
N THR A 91 7.05 -4.09 -0.13
CA THR A 91 5.63 -4.40 0.02
C THR A 91 5.41 -5.11 1.34
N VAL A 92 4.61 -4.53 2.25
CA VAL A 92 4.21 -5.18 3.50
C VAL A 92 2.70 -5.29 3.52
N ARG A 93 2.17 -6.51 3.68
CA ARG A 93 0.73 -6.75 3.63
C ARG A 93 0.26 -7.81 4.61
N GLY A 94 -0.98 -7.65 5.08
CA GLY A 94 -1.65 -8.62 5.93
C GLY A 94 -1.51 -8.26 7.41
N SER A 95 -2.64 -8.36 8.13
CA SER A 95 -2.72 -8.02 9.55
C SER A 95 -1.72 -8.82 10.38
N GLY A 96 -1.09 -8.16 11.35
CA GLY A 96 -0.02 -8.71 12.18
C GLY A 96 1.36 -8.77 11.51
N THR A 97 1.49 -8.33 10.26
CA THR A 97 2.79 -8.28 9.57
C THR A 97 3.54 -7.01 9.95
N ASN A 98 4.50 -7.10 10.86
CA ASN A 98 5.26 -5.96 11.40
C ASN A 98 6.73 -6.05 11.02
N ILE A 99 7.16 -5.20 10.10
CA ILE A 99 8.51 -5.25 9.52
C ILE A 99 9.31 -4.04 9.95
N THR A 100 10.51 -4.27 10.45
CA THR A 100 11.47 -3.21 10.76
C THR A 100 12.69 -3.34 9.86
N ILE A 101 13.02 -2.33 9.06
CA ILE A 101 14.26 -2.31 8.28
C ILE A 101 15.31 -1.53 9.06
N GLY A 102 16.35 -2.23 9.52
CA GLY A 102 17.39 -1.68 10.40
C GLY A 102 18.54 -0.95 9.70
N LYS A 103 18.59 -0.99 8.36
CA LYS A 103 19.65 -0.43 7.53
C LYS A 103 19.11 0.64 6.58
N THR A 104 20.02 1.43 6.00
CA THR A 104 19.66 2.37 4.93
C THR A 104 19.06 1.59 3.78
N LEU A 105 17.95 2.08 3.25
CA LEU A 105 17.29 1.51 2.08
C LEU A 105 17.63 2.36 0.86
N LYS A 106 18.43 1.84 -0.06
CA LYS A 106 18.70 2.48 -1.35
C LYS A 106 17.84 1.84 -2.43
N VAL A 107 17.08 2.64 -3.17
CA VAL A 107 16.15 2.14 -4.19
C VAL A 107 16.50 2.72 -5.56
N THR A 108 16.55 1.84 -6.56
CA THR A 108 16.73 2.16 -7.96
C THR A 108 15.71 1.40 -8.82
N GLY A 109 15.48 1.87 -10.05
CA GLY A 109 14.66 1.19 -11.05
C GLY A 109 13.13 1.32 -10.94
N SER A 110 12.46 0.48 -11.71
CA SER A 110 11.02 0.26 -11.93
C SER A 110 10.10 1.49 -12.05
N LYS A 111 10.17 2.08 -13.25
CA LYS A 111 9.29 3.12 -13.78
C LYS A 111 7.82 2.92 -13.39
N GLY A 112 7.21 3.95 -12.81
CA GLY A 112 5.77 3.99 -12.51
C GLY A 112 5.29 3.20 -11.28
N LYS A 113 6.19 2.53 -10.53
CA LYS A 113 5.86 1.79 -9.31
C LYS A 113 6.27 2.54 -8.04
N PRO A 114 5.45 2.55 -6.97
CA PRO A 114 5.81 3.18 -5.70
C PRO A 114 7.07 2.55 -5.09
N VAL A 115 7.78 3.33 -4.28
CA VAL A 115 8.96 2.87 -3.54
C VAL A 115 8.53 1.97 -2.39
N ILE A 116 7.51 2.39 -1.65
CA ILE A 116 6.97 1.66 -0.50
C ILE A 116 5.47 1.49 -0.68
N LYS A 117 4.98 0.29 -0.44
CA LYS A 117 3.56 -0.03 -0.39
C LYS A 117 3.26 -0.83 0.87
N VAL A 118 2.40 -0.30 1.73
CA VAL A 118 1.94 -0.98 2.94
C VAL A 118 0.42 -1.04 2.91
N GLU A 119 -0.14 -2.24 3.03
CA GLU A 119 -1.58 -2.44 2.91
C GLU A 119 -2.14 -3.54 3.81
N ARG A 120 -3.47 -3.57 3.97
CA ARG A 120 -4.21 -4.68 4.63
C ARG A 120 -3.71 -4.98 6.05
N GLY A 121 -3.46 -3.96 6.86
CA GLY A 121 -3.00 -4.09 8.25
C GLY A 121 -1.51 -4.42 8.42
N GLY A 122 -0.70 -4.33 7.36
CA GLY A 122 0.75 -4.42 7.48
C GLY A 122 1.37 -3.18 8.12
N ALA A 123 2.49 -3.32 8.84
CA ALA A 123 3.22 -2.21 9.44
C ALA A 123 4.69 -2.24 9.03
N LEU A 124 5.26 -1.09 8.67
CA LEU A 124 6.65 -0.94 8.28
C LEU A 124 7.33 0.16 9.10
N THR A 125 8.45 -0.16 9.75
CA THR A 125 9.33 0.81 10.41
C THR A 125 10.66 0.89 9.68
N LEU A 126 11.04 2.08 9.20
CA LEU A 126 12.35 2.36 8.60
C LEU A 126 13.22 3.09 9.61
N VAL A 127 14.21 2.39 10.17
CA VAL A 127 15.05 2.91 11.26
C VAL A 127 16.10 3.91 10.75
N LYS A 128 16.56 3.71 9.52
CA LYS A 128 17.59 4.53 8.85
C LYS A 128 17.01 5.21 7.62
N ASP A 129 17.87 5.92 6.89
CA ASP A 129 17.48 6.74 5.75
C ASP A 129 16.97 5.89 4.58
N VAL A 130 16.13 6.50 3.75
CA VAL A 130 15.71 5.95 2.45
C VAL A 130 16.28 6.85 1.36
N ASP A 131 17.04 6.29 0.43
CA ASP A 131 17.67 7.01 -0.68
C ASP A 131 17.15 6.46 -2.01
N VAL A 132 16.43 7.29 -2.77
CA VAL A 132 15.85 6.89 -4.05
C VAL A 132 16.61 7.58 -5.18
N LYS A 133 17.21 6.77 -6.06
CA LYS A 133 17.97 7.26 -7.21
C LYS A 133 17.33 6.85 -8.52
N GLY A 134 17.04 7.82 -9.37
CA GLY A 134 16.51 7.60 -10.70
C GLY A 134 15.35 8.53 -11.01
N VAL A 135 15.40 9.16 -12.18
CA VAL A 135 14.41 10.16 -12.63
C VAL A 135 13.07 9.53 -13.00
N THR A 136 13.07 8.26 -13.41
CA THR A 136 11.88 7.55 -13.89
C THR A 136 11.12 6.82 -12.79
N ILE A 137 11.67 6.77 -11.58
CA ILE A 137 11.07 6.08 -10.44
C ILE A 137 9.88 6.89 -9.94
N LYS A 138 8.76 6.21 -9.66
CA LYS A 138 7.64 6.85 -8.98
C LYS A 138 7.97 6.91 -7.49
N LYS A 139 8.52 8.04 -7.05
CA LYS A 139 8.91 8.35 -5.67
C LYS A 139 7.68 8.47 -4.75
N GLU A 140 7.00 7.36 -4.56
CA GLU A 140 5.71 7.30 -3.88
C GLU A 140 5.75 6.31 -2.71
N ILE A 141 5.16 6.72 -1.58
CA ILE A 141 4.88 5.85 -0.43
C ILE A 141 3.37 5.71 -0.35
N VAL A 142 2.86 4.49 -0.40
CA VAL A 142 1.43 4.20 -0.29
C VAL A 142 1.15 3.46 1.02
N VAL A 143 0.25 4.00 1.82
CA VAL A 143 -0.26 3.37 3.05
C VAL A 143 -1.77 3.27 2.93
N ASP A 144 -2.26 2.04 2.78
CA ASP A 144 -3.66 1.80 2.46
C ASP A 144 -4.31 0.71 3.33
N GLY A 145 -5.30 1.11 4.11
CA GLY A 145 -6.11 0.19 4.91
C GLY A 145 -5.94 0.38 6.42
N SER A 146 -6.96 -0.07 7.14
CA SER A 146 -6.97 0.00 8.60
C SER A 146 -5.82 -0.82 9.17
N GLU A 147 -5.24 -0.35 10.27
CA GLU A 147 -4.02 -0.87 10.90
C GLU A 147 -2.74 -0.79 10.03
N SER A 148 -2.83 -0.33 8.77
CA SER A 148 -1.64 -0.17 7.95
C SER A 148 -0.84 1.05 8.37
N SER A 149 0.46 0.86 8.60
CA SER A 149 1.30 1.95 9.08
C SER A 149 2.70 1.98 8.48
N VAL A 150 3.22 3.18 8.27
CA VAL A 150 4.64 3.43 7.94
C VAL A 150 5.22 4.40 8.96
N THR A 151 6.29 4.00 9.63
CA THR A 151 7.05 4.85 10.55
C THR A 151 8.42 5.11 9.96
N LEU A 152 8.71 6.38 9.67
CA LEU A 152 9.97 6.86 9.13
C LEU A 152 10.80 7.49 10.25
N LYS A 153 11.81 6.76 10.73
CA LYS A 153 12.79 7.26 11.72
C LYS A 153 14.03 7.87 11.07
N GLY A 154 14.30 7.53 9.81
CA GLY A 154 15.34 8.14 8.99
C GLY A 154 14.85 9.33 8.19
N VAL A 155 15.73 9.85 7.33
CA VAL A 155 15.40 10.92 6.37
C VAL A 155 15.12 10.30 4.99
N LEU A 156 14.19 10.90 4.25
CA LEU A 156 13.96 10.58 2.84
C LEU A 156 14.90 11.43 1.97
N LYS A 157 15.70 10.77 1.13
CA LYS A 157 16.66 11.37 0.19
C LYS A 157 16.27 11.01 -1.23
N GLY A 158 16.40 11.96 -2.16
CA GLY A 158 16.04 11.77 -3.56
C GLY A 158 14.53 11.65 -3.81
N PHE A 159 13.69 12.10 -2.86
CA PHE A 159 12.23 12.11 -2.98
C PHE A 159 11.67 13.36 -3.66
N ASP A 160 12.49 14.13 -4.38
CA ASP A 160 12.03 15.35 -5.05
C ASP A 160 10.93 15.06 -6.07
N GLY A 161 9.84 15.82 -6.01
CA GLY A 161 8.59 15.60 -6.73
C GLY A 161 7.76 14.41 -6.22
N GLY A 162 8.15 13.81 -5.09
CA GLY A 162 7.55 12.60 -4.53
C GLY A 162 6.22 12.83 -3.83
N GLU A 163 5.52 11.73 -3.53
CA GLU A 163 4.19 11.76 -2.94
C GLU A 163 4.00 10.68 -1.89
N VAL A 164 3.42 11.04 -0.76
CA VAL A 164 2.97 10.09 0.26
C VAL A 164 1.45 10.02 0.17
N LYS A 165 0.89 8.83 -0.06
CA LYS A 165 -0.55 8.58 -0.15
C LYS A 165 -1.00 7.77 1.05
N VAL A 166 -2.00 8.29 1.74
CA VAL A 166 -2.65 7.65 2.88
C VAL A 166 -4.14 7.50 2.57
N SER A 167 -4.68 6.30 2.73
CA SER A 167 -6.09 6.01 2.49
C SER A 167 -6.63 4.94 3.43
N ASN A 168 -7.96 4.85 3.52
CA ASN A 168 -8.67 3.81 4.27
C ASN A 168 -8.14 3.61 5.70
N GLU A 169 -8.01 4.69 6.47
CA GLU A 169 -7.51 4.69 7.86
C GLU A 169 -6.02 4.36 8.03
N GLY A 170 -5.25 4.28 6.95
CA GLY A 170 -3.81 4.10 7.00
C GLY A 170 -3.10 5.21 7.78
N MET A 171 -1.89 4.93 8.27
CA MET A 171 -1.11 5.85 9.10
C MET A 171 0.31 6.03 8.58
N ILE A 172 0.77 7.27 8.52
CA ILE A 172 2.20 7.56 8.36
C ILE A 172 2.72 8.44 9.49
N VAL A 173 3.91 8.10 10.00
CA VAL A 173 4.61 8.83 11.05
C VAL A 173 5.99 9.24 10.55
N PHE A 174 6.29 10.53 10.67
CA PHE A 174 7.63 11.07 10.43
C PHE A 174 8.28 11.46 11.76
N GLU A 175 9.22 10.65 12.25
CA GLU A 175 9.87 10.93 13.55
C GLU A 175 10.95 12.01 13.43
N LYS A 176 11.75 12.04 12.35
CA LYS A 176 12.78 13.07 12.15
C LYS A 176 12.32 14.30 11.35
N GLY A 177 11.04 14.31 11.00
CA GLY A 177 10.44 15.31 10.12
C GLY A 177 10.88 15.17 8.65
N VAL A 178 10.20 15.90 7.78
CA VAL A 178 10.54 16.05 6.36
C VAL A 178 11.20 17.42 6.21
N LYS A 179 12.46 17.49 5.75
CA LYS A 179 13.15 18.77 5.55
C LYS A 179 13.68 18.87 4.13
N GLY A 180 13.25 19.91 3.42
CA GLY A 180 13.94 20.38 2.22
C GLY A 180 13.74 19.53 0.97
N ILE A 181 12.72 18.67 0.93
CA ILE A 181 12.43 17.84 -0.25
C ILE A 181 11.55 18.64 -1.20
N GLU A 182 12.09 18.96 -2.37
CA GLU A 182 11.43 19.81 -3.34
C GLU A 182 10.22 19.09 -3.95
N GLY A 183 9.06 19.75 -4.03
CA GLY A 183 7.85 19.20 -4.62
C GLY A 183 7.19 18.05 -3.84
N MET A 184 7.75 17.61 -2.71
CA MET A 184 7.14 16.54 -1.92
C MET A 184 5.80 16.99 -1.34
N LYS A 185 4.82 16.08 -1.34
CA LYS A 185 3.50 16.30 -0.74
C LYS A 185 2.94 15.05 -0.10
N VAL A 186 2.02 15.26 0.84
CA VAL A 186 1.23 14.19 1.44
C VAL A 186 -0.22 14.33 0.98
N LYS A 187 -0.84 13.23 0.55
CA LYS A 187 -2.26 13.16 0.22
C LYS A 187 -2.98 12.17 1.11
N ILE A 188 -4.05 12.62 1.74
CA ILE A 188 -5.03 11.77 2.41
C ILE A 188 -6.25 11.67 1.51
N ASN A 189 -6.69 10.46 1.16
CA ASN A 189 -7.78 10.21 0.22
C ASN A 189 -9.02 9.59 0.92
N ASP A 190 -9.98 9.10 0.12
CA ASP A 190 -11.19 8.42 0.61
C ASP A 190 -10.88 7.32 1.63
N GLY A 191 -11.75 7.23 2.63
CA GLY A 191 -11.57 6.34 3.78
C GLY A 191 -10.73 6.96 4.90
N GLY A 192 -10.24 8.19 4.72
CA GLY A 192 -9.50 8.91 5.74
C GLY A 192 -8.07 8.40 5.90
N GLY A 193 -7.47 8.70 7.06
CA GLY A 193 -6.10 8.34 7.35
C GLY A 193 -5.43 9.31 8.32
N MET A 194 -4.28 8.91 8.84
CA MET A 194 -3.53 9.68 9.82
C MET A 194 -2.14 10.01 9.31
N VAL A 195 -1.77 11.28 9.44
CA VAL A 195 -0.41 11.77 9.21
C VAL A 195 0.08 12.38 10.51
N ARG A 196 1.18 11.86 11.06
CA ARG A 196 1.77 12.32 12.30
C ARG A 196 3.21 12.79 12.09
N PHE A 197 3.54 13.90 12.74
CA PHE A 197 4.89 14.46 12.79
C PHE A 197 5.33 14.62 14.23
N ASP A 198 6.45 13.98 14.58
CA ASP A 198 7.07 14.15 15.90
C ASP A 198 8.17 15.23 15.88
N GLU A 199 8.56 15.70 14.70
CA GLU A 199 9.47 16.82 14.50
C GLU A 199 8.94 17.82 13.47
N SER A 200 9.50 19.04 13.49
CA SER A 200 9.10 20.09 12.55
C SER A 200 9.36 19.67 11.10
N VAL A 201 8.42 20.01 10.22
CA VAL A 201 8.45 19.63 8.80
C VAL A 201 8.43 20.86 7.90
N ALA A 202 9.12 20.77 6.77
CA ALA A 202 9.18 21.80 5.75
C ALA A 202 8.92 21.18 4.37
N PHE A 203 7.83 21.60 3.73
CA PHE A 203 7.48 21.24 2.36
C PHE A 203 7.91 22.37 1.42
N ASN A 204 8.80 22.08 0.48
CA ASN A 204 9.26 23.05 -0.52
C ASN A 204 8.48 22.84 -1.82
N ASN A 205 7.22 23.26 -1.87
CA ASN A 205 6.36 23.01 -3.02
C ASN A 205 5.48 24.21 -3.39
N GLY A 206 5.09 24.27 -4.67
CA GLY A 206 4.13 25.27 -5.16
C GLY A 206 2.66 24.92 -4.89
N GLU A 207 2.41 23.75 -4.28
CA GLU A 207 1.09 23.20 -3.96
C GLU A 207 0.89 23.07 -2.45
N ALA A 208 -0.21 22.46 -1.99
CA ALA A 208 -0.38 22.16 -0.57
C ALA A 208 0.66 21.14 -0.08
N GLY A 209 1.27 21.38 1.09
CA GLY A 209 2.15 20.41 1.76
C GLY A 209 1.41 19.12 2.11
N ILE A 210 0.20 19.26 2.65
CA ILE A 210 -0.74 18.17 2.91
C ILE A 210 -2.07 18.48 2.21
N LYS A 211 -2.53 17.56 1.36
CA LYS A 211 -3.80 17.66 0.66
C LYS A 211 -4.74 16.57 1.15
N ILE A 212 -5.83 16.96 1.78
CA ILE A 212 -6.90 16.07 2.21
C ILE A 212 -7.99 16.13 1.15
N THR A 213 -8.28 14.99 0.54
CA THR A 213 -9.34 14.81 -0.45
C THR A 213 -10.20 13.63 -0.07
N GLY A 214 -11.43 13.62 -0.56
CA GLY A 214 -12.34 12.52 -0.36
C GLY A 214 -13.66 12.97 0.26
N SER A 215 -14.59 12.04 0.31
CA SER A 215 -15.97 12.24 0.77
C SER A 215 -16.32 11.37 1.98
N LYS A 216 -15.42 10.48 2.40
CA LYS A 216 -15.65 9.46 3.42
C LYS A 216 -14.45 9.30 4.36
N GLY A 217 -14.74 8.97 5.61
CA GLY A 217 -13.73 8.71 6.65
C GLY A 217 -13.18 9.96 7.31
N ASN A 218 -12.44 9.78 8.41
CA ASN A 218 -11.80 10.87 9.13
C ASN A 218 -10.33 10.99 8.72
N ALA A 219 -9.93 12.18 8.30
CA ALA A 219 -8.53 12.51 8.08
C ALA A 219 -7.99 13.24 9.32
N SER A 220 -6.84 12.82 9.82
CA SER A 220 -6.18 13.43 10.97
C SER A 220 -4.74 13.80 10.63
N VAL A 221 -4.38 15.06 10.90
CA VAL A 221 -3.00 15.55 10.79
C VAL A 221 -2.58 16.02 12.18
N ILE A 222 -1.54 15.39 12.73
CA ILE A 222 -1.12 15.62 14.12
C ILE A 222 0.34 16.09 14.12
N GLY A 223 0.56 17.31 14.60
CA GLY A 223 1.89 17.83 14.94
C GLY A 223 2.01 17.97 16.45
N MET A 224 2.97 17.27 17.07
CA MET A 224 3.17 17.23 18.53
C MET A 224 3.82 18.52 19.08
N GLY A 225 3.17 19.67 18.92
CA GLY A 225 3.74 20.98 19.30
C GLY A 225 4.89 21.43 18.40
N LYS A 226 4.96 20.91 17.18
CA LYS A 226 5.99 21.18 16.18
C LYS A 226 5.47 22.04 15.04
N THR A 227 6.38 22.69 14.31
CA THR A 227 6.02 23.61 13.23
C THR A 227 5.93 22.88 11.90
N MET A 228 4.89 23.17 11.14
CA MET A 228 4.80 22.85 9.72
C MET A 228 5.06 24.11 8.90
N THR A 229 6.11 24.08 8.08
CA THR A 229 6.47 25.14 7.16
C THR A 229 6.16 24.71 5.73
N VAL A 230 5.57 25.60 4.94
CA VAL A 230 5.45 25.44 3.49
C VAL A 230 6.19 26.58 2.83
N ASN A 231 7.25 26.24 2.11
CA ASN A 231 8.06 27.19 1.36
C ASN A 231 7.58 27.17 -0.10
N GLY A 232 7.03 28.30 -0.55
CA GLY A 232 6.45 28.45 -1.88
C GLY A 232 5.12 29.21 -1.84
N THR A 233 4.37 29.15 -2.94
CA THR A 233 3.01 29.70 -3.02
C THR A 233 1.95 28.77 -2.41
N GLY A 234 2.37 27.60 -1.92
CA GLY A 234 1.53 26.57 -1.35
C GLY A 234 0.93 26.94 0.01
N VAL A 235 -0.13 26.21 0.38
CA VAL A 235 -0.73 26.26 1.73
C VAL A 235 -0.24 25.07 2.56
N GLY A 236 -0.21 25.20 3.89
CA GLY A 236 0.07 24.10 4.82
C GLY A 236 -0.78 22.87 4.55
N VAL A 237 -2.05 22.98 4.93
CA VAL A 237 -3.06 21.92 4.76
C VAL A 237 -4.17 22.45 3.88
N MET A 238 -4.55 21.69 2.86
CA MET A 238 -5.71 21.97 2.01
C MET A 238 -6.74 20.86 2.13
N VAL A 239 -7.98 21.21 2.43
CA VAL A 239 -9.11 20.27 2.51
C VAL A 239 -10.05 20.53 1.33
N LEU A 240 -10.25 19.52 0.48
CA LEU A 240 -11.22 19.55 -0.63
C LEU A 240 -12.39 18.63 -0.30
N VAL A 241 -13.52 19.24 0.07
CA VAL A 241 -14.77 18.53 0.29
C VAL A 241 -15.60 18.58 -0.99
N TYR A 242 -15.77 17.44 -1.65
CA TYR A 242 -16.69 17.35 -2.79
C TYR A 242 -18.12 17.24 -2.27
N ARG A 243 -18.84 18.36 -2.22
CA ARG A 243 -20.30 18.36 -2.00
C ARG A 243 -20.98 17.97 -3.31
N TRP A 244 -21.55 16.77 -3.38
CA TRP A 244 -22.35 16.33 -4.51
C TRP A 244 -23.64 17.18 -4.56
N MET A 245 -23.67 18.24 -5.37
CA MET A 245 -24.90 18.94 -5.69
C MET A 245 -25.64 18.09 -6.74
N GLY A 246 -26.52 17.21 -6.26
CA GLY A 246 -27.36 16.40 -7.13
C GLY A 246 -28.12 17.29 -8.11
N ARG A 247 -28.07 16.95 -9.40
CA ARG A 247 -28.94 17.56 -10.42
C ARG A 247 -30.38 17.19 -10.05
N GLY A 248 -31.08 18.13 -9.42
CA GLY A 248 -32.53 18.10 -9.31
C GLY A 248 -33.11 18.07 -10.71
N ARG A 249 -33.71 16.94 -11.09
CA ARG A 249 -34.56 16.84 -12.27
C ARG A 249 -35.88 17.50 -11.88
N LEU A 250 -36.07 18.75 -12.30
CA LEU A 250 -37.40 19.32 -12.40
C LEU A 250 -38.17 18.44 -13.41
N MET A 251 -39.13 17.67 -12.91
CA MET A 251 -40.27 17.17 -13.68
C MET A 251 -41.49 17.93 -13.21
#